data_AF-A0A8T2IVF9-F1
#
_entry.id   AF-A0A8T2IVF9-F1
#
_cell.length_a   1.000
_cell.length_b   1.000
_cell.length_c   1.000
_cell.angle_alpha   90.00
_cell.angle_beta   90.00
_cell.angle_gamma   90.00
#
_symmetry.space_group_name_H-M   'P 1'
#
loop_
_entity.id
_entity.type
_entity.pdbx_description
1 polymer ?
#
loop_
_entity_poly.entity_id
_entity_poly.type
_entity_poly.pdbx_seq_one_letter_code
_entity_poly.pdbx_strand_id
1 'polypeptide(L)'
;MGEFCNCSIMDTSNSQSCIVPGKTEICSGRGECLCGVCQCYSEPSSQQYEGEFCQYNNFECPRIGGFLCNDRGRCFKGACACDDGWEGDSCQCPSSNQTCLDRNGGLCNNRGKCICGHCQCDTVSQYTDATCEFSYSLHQLGVCEDLRTCVQCQAWGTGDKKGEKCQACEIKIKMVDELKKENDRTESCSFRDETDDCTYEYTVDPNAVVQGNYTVLVKKKKECPPGAFLWLIPLIIFLMLLLGLLFLLCWKYCACCKACLAMLPCCGPGRTVGFKEDHYMLRQSLMSSDYLNTPLVRSGSLKGGDTVRWKINNNVHRPPPAPGTLNPKELVPYGVSLRLARLFTENLSKPQTRECDQLRREVEDTLNEVYKVIPGTHKVKQTAFRLQSNAGKRQDHTIADTVLMAPREAQPEIIKVTEKHVGQEAFQDLKVAPGYYTVTSDRDAHGLVEFQEGVELVDVRVPLFIREEDDDEKQLLVEALEVPTGIAHLGRKLVNITIIKEQEIMMYMRRESWLPNDPERVALFAEGANHPTVTFTDHKNLEY
;
A
#
# COMPACT_ATOMS: atom_id res chain seq x y z
N MET A 1 0.51 -38.55 -13.02
CA MET A 1 -0.14 -39.35 -14.09
C MET A 1 -0.78 -38.37 -15.05
N GLY A 2 -0.44 -38.41 -16.34
CA GLY A 2 -1.04 -37.53 -17.37
C GLY A 2 -2.02 -38.32 -18.23
N GLU A 3 -3.17 -37.73 -18.54
CA GLU A 3 -4.15 -38.27 -19.48
C GLU A 3 -3.94 -37.64 -20.87
N PHE A 4 -2.90 -38.07 -21.58
CA PHE A 4 -2.84 -37.91 -23.03
C PHE A 4 -3.40 -39.18 -23.65
N CYS A 5 -4.67 -39.17 -24.05
CA CYS A 5 -5.30 -40.27 -24.77
C CYS A 5 -4.80 -40.27 -26.23
N ASN A 6 -4.07 -41.31 -26.62
CA ASN A 6 -3.61 -41.54 -27.98
C ASN A 6 -4.70 -42.29 -28.76
N CYS A 7 -5.68 -41.56 -29.29
CA CYS A 7 -6.77 -42.18 -30.04
C CYS A 7 -6.32 -42.50 -31.48
N SER A 8 -6.40 -43.78 -31.84
CA SER A 8 -6.04 -44.28 -33.17
C SER A 8 -7.05 -43.79 -34.21
N ILE A 9 -6.57 -43.44 -35.42
CA ILE A 9 -7.31 -42.79 -36.52
C ILE A 9 -8.33 -43.76 -37.20
N MET A 10 -8.99 -44.64 -36.44
CA MET A 10 -10.06 -45.53 -36.94
C MET A 10 -11.38 -45.47 -36.16
N ASP A 11 -11.54 -44.58 -35.18
CA ASP A 11 -12.83 -44.34 -34.50
C ASP A 11 -13.42 -42.94 -34.80
N THR A 12 -13.26 -42.46 -36.04
CA THR A 12 -13.84 -41.20 -36.54
C THR A 12 -15.35 -41.27 -36.80
N SER A 13 -16.12 -42.03 -36.00
CA SER A 13 -17.58 -42.10 -36.18
C SER A 13 -18.43 -42.18 -34.91
N ASN A 14 -17.86 -41.99 -33.71
CA ASN A 14 -18.67 -42.01 -32.48
C ASN A 14 -18.98 -40.61 -31.90
N SER A 15 -19.06 -39.57 -32.73
CA SER A 15 -19.54 -38.24 -32.30
C SER A 15 -20.96 -38.26 -31.74
N GLN A 16 -21.74 -39.33 -32.01
CA GLN A 16 -23.06 -39.53 -31.43
C GLN A 16 -23.02 -39.73 -29.91
N SER A 17 -21.93 -40.26 -29.33
CA SER A 17 -21.82 -40.46 -27.88
C SER A 17 -21.62 -39.17 -27.11
N CYS A 18 -21.31 -38.06 -27.79
CA CYS A 18 -21.11 -36.73 -27.22
C CYS A 18 -22.34 -35.82 -27.40
N ILE A 19 -23.49 -36.37 -27.79
CA ILE A 19 -24.74 -35.63 -27.98
C ILE A 19 -25.72 -36.03 -26.88
N VAL A 20 -26.30 -35.04 -26.21
CA VAL A 20 -27.37 -35.28 -25.22
C VAL A 20 -28.56 -35.96 -25.91
N PRO A 21 -29.12 -37.05 -25.36
CA PRO A 21 -30.30 -37.71 -25.93
C PRO A 21 -31.44 -36.71 -26.19
N GLY A 22 -31.89 -36.61 -27.44
CA GLY A 22 -32.95 -35.69 -27.87
C GLY A 22 -32.49 -34.28 -28.27
N LYS A 23 -31.18 -33.99 -28.22
CA LYS A 23 -30.58 -32.78 -28.81
C LYS A 23 -29.75 -33.14 -30.05
N THR A 24 -29.36 -32.12 -30.82
CA THR A 24 -28.56 -32.28 -32.03
C THR A 24 -27.13 -31.74 -31.88
N GLU A 25 -26.85 -31.00 -30.82
CA GLU A 25 -25.56 -30.33 -30.62
C GLU A 25 -24.56 -31.23 -29.88
N ILE A 26 -23.37 -31.36 -30.47
CA ILE A 26 -22.22 -32.05 -29.86
C ILE A 26 -21.72 -31.19 -28.69
N CYS A 27 -21.58 -31.80 -27.50
CA CYS A 27 -21.13 -31.14 -26.27
C CYS A 27 -21.88 -29.82 -25.98
N SER A 28 -23.18 -29.79 -26.30
CA SER A 28 -24.05 -28.60 -26.14
C SER A 28 -23.50 -27.32 -26.80
N GLY A 29 -22.66 -27.46 -27.84
CA GLY A 29 -21.98 -26.35 -28.53
C GLY A 29 -20.90 -25.64 -27.70
N ARG A 30 -20.51 -26.20 -26.56
CA ARG A 30 -19.65 -25.57 -25.53
C ARG A 30 -18.40 -26.37 -25.21
N GLY A 31 -17.98 -27.24 -26.13
CA GLY A 31 -16.79 -28.07 -26.00
C GLY A 31 -16.52 -28.91 -27.24
N GLU A 32 -15.43 -29.67 -27.19
CA GLU A 32 -15.00 -30.57 -28.26
C GLU A 32 -15.16 -32.03 -27.83
N CYS A 33 -15.67 -32.88 -28.73
CA CYS A 33 -15.80 -34.31 -28.48
C CYS A 33 -14.48 -35.02 -28.80
N LEU A 34 -13.77 -35.48 -27.78
CA LEU A 34 -12.52 -36.21 -27.89
C LEU A 34 -12.74 -37.65 -27.42
N CYS A 35 -12.63 -38.60 -28.35
CA CYS A 35 -12.75 -40.04 -28.07
C CYS A 35 -14.05 -40.45 -27.35
N GLY A 36 -15.15 -39.78 -27.69
CA GLY A 36 -16.48 -40.05 -27.12
C GLY A 36 -16.78 -39.36 -25.79
N VAL A 37 -15.87 -38.52 -25.29
CA VAL A 37 -16.04 -37.69 -24.08
C VAL A 37 -15.97 -36.21 -24.46
N CYS A 38 -16.81 -35.37 -23.86
CA CYS A 38 -16.79 -33.93 -24.10
C CYS A 38 -15.73 -33.22 -23.25
N GLN A 39 -14.86 -32.47 -23.92
CA GLN A 39 -13.92 -31.52 -23.33
C GLN A 39 -14.52 -30.11 -23.39
N CYS A 40 -14.99 -29.58 -22.27
CA CYS A 40 -15.66 -28.28 -22.22
C CYS A 40 -14.69 -27.11 -22.40
N TYR A 41 -15.12 -26.05 -23.07
CA TYR A 41 -14.35 -24.83 -23.21
C TYR A 41 -14.25 -24.10 -21.85
N SER A 42 -13.04 -23.72 -21.47
CA SER A 42 -12.78 -22.82 -20.34
C SER A 42 -12.28 -21.48 -20.89
N GLU A 43 -13.21 -20.55 -21.11
CA GLU A 43 -12.86 -19.16 -21.47
C GLU A 43 -12.18 -18.47 -20.26
N PRO A 44 -11.18 -17.60 -20.46
CA PRO A 44 -10.52 -16.86 -19.38
C PRO A 44 -11.47 -15.90 -18.63
N SER A 45 -12.69 -15.65 -19.16
CA SER A 45 -13.69 -14.75 -18.60
C SER A 45 -14.70 -15.47 -17.68
N SER A 46 -14.28 -16.04 -16.55
CA SER A 46 -15.14 -16.53 -15.45
C SER A 46 -16.27 -17.54 -15.77
N GLN A 47 -16.48 -17.91 -17.03
CA GLN A 47 -17.54 -18.79 -17.51
C GLN A 47 -16.98 -20.19 -17.66
N GLN A 48 -17.40 -21.08 -16.78
CA GLN A 48 -16.97 -22.47 -16.76
C GLN A 48 -18.18 -23.36 -17.07
N TYR A 49 -18.02 -24.23 -18.05
CA TYR A 49 -19.03 -25.21 -18.43
C TYR A 49 -18.68 -26.58 -17.85
N GLU A 50 -19.66 -27.25 -17.26
CA GLU A 50 -19.50 -28.55 -16.60
C GLU A 50 -20.58 -29.56 -17.03
N GLY A 51 -20.33 -30.84 -16.78
CA GLY A 51 -21.20 -31.96 -17.14
C GLY A 51 -20.66 -32.81 -18.29
N GLU A 52 -21.18 -34.04 -18.41
CA GLU A 52 -20.77 -35.04 -19.41
C GLU A 52 -20.89 -34.54 -20.86
N PHE A 53 -21.77 -33.56 -21.11
CA PHE A 53 -22.02 -32.95 -22.41
C PHE A 53 -21.85 -31.42 -22.37
N CYS A 54 -21.11 -30.88 -21.39
CA CYS A 54 -20.90 -29.43 -21.19
C CYS A 54 -22.21 -28.63 -21.09
N GLN A 55 -23.25 -29.25 -20.55
CA GLN A 55 -24.61 -28.72 -20.56
C GLN A 55 -24.90 -27.71 -19.45
N TYR A 56 -24.05 -27.65 -18.40
CA TYR A 56 -24.25 -26.77 -17.25
C TYR A 56 -23.30 -25.59 -17.28
N ASN A 57 -23.79 -24.44 -16.85
CA ASN A 57 -23.01 -23.22 -16.73
C ASN A 57 -22.84 -22.86 -15.26
N ASN A 58 -21.65 -22.44 -14.84
CA ASN A 58 -21.41 -21.97 -13.47
C ASN A 58 -22.24 -20.72 -13.09
N PHE A 59 -22.84 -20.01 -14.05
CA PHE A 59 -23.79 -18.92 -13.79
C PHE A 59 -25.22 -19.36 -13.41
N GLU A 60 -25.56 -20.64 -13.56
CA GLU A 60 -26.91 -21.14 -13.27
C GLU A 60 -27.18 -21.29 -11.76
N CYS A 61 -26.14 -21.32 -10.92
CA CYS A 61 -26.28 -21.45 -9.48
C CYS A 61 -26.70 -20.12 -8.80
N PRO A 62 -27.44 -20.19 -7.69
CA PRO A 62 -27.92 -19.01 -6.99
C PRO A 62 -26.79 -18.19 -6.35
N ARG A 63 -27.03 -16.88 -6.22
CA ARG A 63 -26.09 -15.91 -5.62
C ARG A 63 -26.71 -15.21 -4.43
N ILE A 64 -25.97 -15.12 -3.34
CA ILE A 64 -26.34 -14.32 -2.16
C ILE A 64 -25.23 -13.31 -1.90
N GLY A 65 -25.60 -12.05 -1.68
CA GLY A 65 -24.63 -10.95 -1.52
C GLY A 65 -23.71 -10.71 -2.73
N GLY A 66 -24.07 -11.24 -3.90
CA GLY A 66 -23.25 -11.17 -5.12
C GLY A 66 -22.31 -12.37 -5.33
N PHE A 67 -22.18 -13.28 -4.36
CA PHE A 67 -21.29 -14.43 -4.42
C PHE A 67 -22.03 -15.71 -4.84
N LEU A 68 -21.43 -16.48 -5.75
CA LEU A 68 -21.95 -17.78 -6.20
C LEU A 68 -21.89 -18.79 -5.06
N CYS A 69 -23.00 -19.45 -4.74
CA CYS A 69 -23.08 -20.40 -3.62
C CYS A 69 -22.55 -19.80 -2.29
N ASN A 70 -22.75 -18.48 -2.11
CA ASN A 70 -22.28 -17.72 -0.96
C ASN A 70 -20.78 -17.84 -0.67
N ASP A 71 -19.97 -18.25 -1.66
CA ASP A 71 -18.53 -18.58 -1.50
C ASP A 71 -18.26 -19.67 -0.43
N ARG A 72 -19.27 -20.52 -0.18
CA ARG A 72 -19.27 -21.62 0.81
C ARG A 72 -19.69 -22.95 0.17
N GLY A 73 -19.47 -23.07 -1.14
CA GLY A 73 -19.84 -24.24 -1.89
C GLY A 73 -19.45 -24.12 -3.36
N ARG A 74 -19.45 -25.26 -4.04
CA ARG A 74 -19.17 -25.36 -5.47
C ARG A 74 -20.47 -25.45 -6.26
N CYS A 75 -20.56 -24.73 -7.37
CA CYS A 75 -21.68 -24.90 -8.29
C CYS A 75 -21.52 -26.22 -9.04
N PHE A 76 -22.53 -27.09 -8.99
CA PHE A 76 -22.54 -28.36 -9.72
C PHE A 76 -23.94 -28.65 -10.26
N LYS A 77 -24.04 -28.82 -11.58
CA LYS A 77 -25.31 -29.10 -12.28
C LYS A 77 -26.42 -28.06 -12.03
N GLY A 78 -26.06 -26.77 -11.89
CA GLY A 78 -27.01 -25.69 -11.63
C GLY A 78 -27.51 -25.59 -10.19
N ALA A 79 -26.95 -26.37 -9.26
CA ALA A 79 -27.23 -26.28 -7.83
C ALA A 79 -25.92 -26.12 -7.03
N CYS A 80 -26.00 -25.53 -5.84
CA CYS A 80 -24.85 -25.41 -4.96
C CYS A 80 -24.63 -26.69 -4.16
N ALA A 81 -23.44 -27.27 -4.29
CA ALA A 81 -22.94 -28.30 -3.37
C ALA A 81 -22.12 -27.61 -2.28
N CYS A 82 -22.70 -27.52 -1.10
CA CYS A 82 -22.14 -26.77 0.02
C CYS A 82 -20.94 -27.46 0.67
N ASP A 83 -20.03 -26.64 1.18
CA ASP A 83 -18.88 -27.10 1.97
C ASP A 83 -19.35 -27.60 3.34
N ASP A 84 -18.52 -28.43 3.98
CA ASP A 84 -18.82 -29.01 5.29
C ASP A 84 -19.17 -27.92 6.32
N GLY A 85 -20.33 -28.07 6.96
CA GLY A 85 -20.84 -27.12 7.94
C GLY A 85 -21.75 -26.02 7.38
N TRP A 86 -22.09 -26.08 6.08
CA TRP A 86 -23.05 -25.18 5.44
C TRP A 86 -24.18 -25.94 4.73
N GLU A 87 -25.37 -25.35 4.75
CA GLU A 87 -26.63 -25.89 4.25
C GLU A 87 -27.47 -24.80 3.57
N GLY A 88 -28.53 -25.24 2.88
CA GLY A 88 -29.45 -24.39 2.13
C GLY A 88 -29.10 -24.30 0.64
N ASP A 89 -30.08 -23.90 -0.18
CA ASP A 89 -29.98 -23.91 -1.64
C ASP A 89 -28.82 -23.08 -2.20
N SER A 90 -28.31 -22.12 -1.43
CA SER A 90 -27.18 -21.24 -1.77
C SER A 90 -26.04 -21.31 -0.76
N CYS A 91 -25.99 -22.32 0.12
CA CYS A 91 -25.00 -22.47 1.18
C CYS A 91 -24.96 -21.28 2.15
N GLN A 92 -26.13 -20.73 2.46
CA GLN A 92 -26.28 -19.56 3.31
C GLN A 92 -26.39 -19.89 4.79
N CYS A 93 -26.74 -21.13 5.14
CA CYS A 93 -27.02 -21.50 6.51
C CYS A 93 -25.88 -22.29 7.12
N PRO A 94 -25.34 -21.88 8.29
CA PRO A 94 -24.46 -22.75 9.03
C PRO A 94 -25.24 -23.96 9.57
N SER A 95 -24.68 -25.16 9.43
CA SER A 95 -25.21 -26.39 10.05
C SER A 95 -25.03 -26.39 11.57
N SER A 96 -24.13 -25.56 12.08
CA SER A 96 -23.84 -25.43 13.51
C SER A 96 -24.80 -24.48 14.21
N ASN A 97 -25.31 -24.88 15.36
CA ASN A 97 -26.14 -24.04 16.22
C ASN A 97 -25.32 -23.15 17.18
N GLN A 98 -23.99 -23.08 17.03
CA GLN A 98 -23.10 -22.36 17.95
C GLN A 98 -23.44 -20.87 18.08
N THR A 99 -23.88 -20.22 17.01
CA THR A 99 -24.25 -18.80 17.04
C THR A 99 -25.55 -18.51 17.79
N CYS A 100 -26.35 -19.54 18.05
CA CYS A 100 -27.62 -19.46 18.77
C CYS A 100 -27.52 -19.84 20.26
N LEU A 101 -26.32 -20.19 20.73
CA LEU A 101 -26.10 -20.58 22.12
C LEU A 101 -26.06 -19.36 23.03
N ASP A 102 -26.81 -19.42 24.14
CA ASP A 102 -26.76 -18.43 25.20
C ASP A 102 -25.61 -18.67 26.19
N ARG A 103 -25.44 -17.75 27.16
CA ARG A 103 -24.39 -17.82 28.19
C ARG A 103 -24.49 -19.05 29.10
N ASN A 104 -25.67 -19.65 29.21
CA ASN A 104 -25.96 -20.83 30.00
C ASN A 104 -25.93 -22.12 29.16
N GLY A 105 -25.57 -22.02 27.86
CA GLY A 105 -25.51 -23.15 26.94
C GLY A 105 -26.87 -23.61 26.40
N GLY A 106 -27.94 -22.85 26.64
CA GLY A 106 -29.25 -23.10 26.02
C GLY A 106 -29.32 -22.57 24.59
N LEU A 107 -30.22 -23.12 23.78
CA LEU A 107 -30.50 -22.58 22.44
C LEU A 107 -31.54 -21.48 22.55
N CYS A 108 -31.18 -20.27 22.13
CA CYS A 108 -32.07 -19.11 22.14
C CYS A 108 -32.78 -18.89 23.48
N ASN A 109 -32.08 -19.12 24.60
CA ASN A 109 -32.60 -19.00 25.96
C ASN A 109 -33.85 -19.85 26.25
N ASN A 110 -34.06 -20.93 25.48
CA ASN A 110 -35.27 -21.76 25.48
C ASN A 110 -36.57 -20.97 25.20
N ARG A 111 -36.46 -19.83 24.51
CA ARG A 111 -37.57 -18.91 24.18
C ARG A 111 -37.71 -18.68 22.68
N GLY A 112 -37.17 -19.58 21.88
CA GLY A 112 -37.17 -19.48 20.44
C GLY A 112 -36.54 -20.68 19.76
N LYS A 113 -36.42 -20.59 18.43
CA LYS A 113 -35.84 -21.62 17.58
C LYS A 113 -34.65 -21.06 16.83
N CYS A 114 -33.55 -21.82 16.78
CA CYS A 114 -32.40 -21.47 15.95
C CYS A 114 -32.70 -21.85 14.49
N ILE A 115 -32.66 -20.88 13.59
CA ILE A 115 -32.85 -21.04 12.15
C ILE A 115 -31.67 -20.39 11.46
N CYS A 116 -30.90 -21.17 10.70
CA CYS A 116 -29.79 -20.64 9.88
C CYS A 116 -28.76 -19.85 10.72
N GLY A 117 -28.49 -20.29 11.96
CA GLY A 117 -27.58 -19.60 12.89
C GLY A 117 -28.14 -18.32 13.53
N HIS A 118 -29.45 -18.08 13.44
CA HIS A 118 -30.13 -16.94 14.07
C HIS A 118 -31.31 -17.40 14.93
N CYS A 119 -31.56 -16.75 16.06
CA CYS A 119 -32.68 -17.09 16.93
C CYS A 119 -33.97 -16.40 16.49
N GLN A 120 -35.01 -17.19 16.20
CA GLN A 120 -36.38 -16.73 16.05
C GLN A 120 -37.10 -16.88 17.39
N CYS A 121 -37.30 -15.76 18.10
CA CYS A 121 -37.93 -15.73 19.43
C CYS A 121 -39.46 -15.84 19.35
N ASP A 122 -40.07 -16.55 20.30
CA ASP A 122 -41.53 -16.74 20.38
C ASP A 122 -42.26 -15.44 20.75
N THR A 123 -41.63 -14.60 21.58
CA THR A 123 -42.13 -13.27 21.97
C THR A 123 -41.12 -12.20 21.57
N VAL A 124 -41.46 -11.41 20.56
CA VAL A 124 -40.62 -10.31 20.08
C VAL A 124 -41.02 -9.02 20.81
N SER A 125 -40.12 -8.52 21.66
CA SER A 125 -40.21 -7.18 22.26
C SER A 125 -38.97 -6.36 21.91
N GLN A 126 -39.05 -5.04 22.06
CA GLN A 126 -37.89 -4.14 21.92
C GLN A 126 -36.78 -4.37 22.96
N TYR A 127 -36.99 -5.27 23.92
CA TYR A 127 -36.09 -5.56 25.04
C TYR A 127 -35.46 -6.97 24.94
N THR A 128 -35.67 -7.65 23.81
CA THR A 128 -35.16 -9.02 23.56
C THR A 128 -33.89 -8.94 22.72
N ASP A 129 -32.79 -9.52 23.21
CA ASP A 129 -31.49 -9.57 22.53
C ASP A 129 -31.48 -10.66 21.42
N ALA A 130 -30.39 -10.74 20.64
CA ALA A 130 -30.23 -11.65 19.50
C ALA A 130 -30.33 -13.15 19.86
N THR A 131 -30.17 -13.51 21.13
CA THR A 131 -30.32 -14.88 21.68
C THR A 131 -31.64 -15.08 22.44
N CYS A 132 -32.60 -14.18 22.28
CA CYS A 132 -33.86 -14.15 23.03
C CYS A 132 -33.67 -13.97 24.56
N GLU A 133 -32.54 -13.39 24.97
CA GLU A 133 -32.31 -12.95 26.35
C GLU A 133 -33.08 -11.65 26.62
N PHE A 134 -33.72 -11.57 27.79
CA PHE A 134 -34.45 -10.36 28.19
C PHE A 134 -33.47 -9.39 28.86
N SER A 135 -33.21 -8.26 28.21
CA SER A 135 -32.29 -7.26 28.73
C SER A 135 -33.00 -6.39 29.78
N TYR A 136 -32.69 -6.64 31.05
CA TYR A 136 -33.22 -5.87 32.18
C TYR A 136 -32.86 -4.37 32.10
N SER A 137 -31.69 -4.01 31.54
CA SER A 137 -31.29 -2.61 31.36
C SER A 137 -32.12 -1.90 30.29
N LEU A 138 -32.42 -2.57 29.18
CA LEU A 138 -33.28 -2.03 28.13
C LEU A 138 -34.74 -1.88 28.61
N HIS A 139 -35.27 -2.84 29.38
CA HIS A 139 -36.60 -2.71 30.00
C HIS A 139 -36.66 -1.53 30.98
N GLN A 140 -35.62 -1.33 31.79
CA GLN A 140 -35.57 -0.22 32.74
C GLN A 140 -35.49 1.15 32.04
N LEU A 141 -34.76 1.26 30.92
CA LEU A 141 -34.77 2.46 30.06
C LEU A 141 -36.18 2.75 29.51
N GLY A 142 -36.90 1.72 29.07
CA GLY A 142 -38.27 1.86 28.60
C GLY A 142 -39.22 2.38 29.68
N VAL A 143 -39.16 1.80 30.88
CA VAL A 143 -39.95 2.23 32.04
C VAL A 143 -39.58 3.66 32.47
N CYS A 144 -38.30 4.06 32.36
CA CYS A 144 -37.88 5.44 32.61
C CYS A 144 -38.61 6.40 31.67
N GLU A 145 -38.61 6.17 30.36
CA GLU A 145 -39.29 7.09 29.40
C GLU A 145 -40.81 7.14 29.62
N ASP A 146 -41.46 5.99 29.85
CA ASP A 146 -42.92 5.94 30.05
C ASP A 146 -43.37 6.72 31.30
N LEU A 147 -42.57 6.67 32.37
CA LEU A 147 -42.88 7.33 33.64
C LEU A 147 -42.47 8.80 33.68
N ARG A 148 -41.63 9.27 32.76
CA ARG A 148 -41.03 10.62 32.74
C ARG A 148 -42.06 11.72 32.97
N THR A 149 -43.10 11.75 32.13
CA THR A 149 -44.14 12.79 32.14
C THR A 149 -45.05 12.74 33.37
N CYS A 150 -45.29 11.55 33.92
CA CYS A 150 -46.12 11.37 35.12
C CYS A 150 -45.37 11.76 36.38
N VAL A 151 -44.09 11.38 36.49
CA VAL A 151 -43.22 11.74 37.62
C VAL A 151 -43.02 13.25 37.67
N GLN A 152 -42.73 13.88 36.53
CA GLN A 152 -42.53 15.32 36.44
C GLN A 152 -43.76 16.10 36.95
N CYS A 153 -44.95 15.69 36.51
CA CYS A 153 -46.18 16.35 36.91
C CYS A 153 -46.55 16.12 38.39
N GLN A 154 -46.47 14.90 38.90
CA GLN A 154 -46.88 14.61 40.28
C GLN A 154 -45.85 15.08 41.33
N ALA A 155 -44.55 15.13 40.99
CA ALA A 155 -43.51 15.55 41.92
C ALA A 155 -43.31 17.08 41.95
N TRP A 156 -43.39 17.77 40.80
CA TRP A 156 -43.11 19.22 40.71
C TRP A 156 -44.22 20.04 40.05
N GLY A 157 -45.27 19.43 39.53
CA GLY A 157 -46.36 20.16 38.85
C GLY A 157 -45.92 20.83 37.54
N THR A 158 -44.88 20.30 36.90
CA THR A 158 -44.30 20.79 35.63
C THR A 158 -44.44 19.75 34.52
N GLY A 159 -44.13 20.13 33.27
CA GLY A 159 -44.17 19.24 32.11
C GLY A 159 -45.52 19.12 31.39
N ASP A 160 -45.55 18.28 30.36
CA ASP A 160 -46.64 18.18 29.38
C ASP A 160 -47.99 17.72 29.96
N LYS A 161 -47.96 16.93 31.03
CA LYS A 161 -49.17 16.37 31.68
C LYS A 161 -49.71 17.22 32.83
N LYS A 162 -49.25 18.47 32.99
CA LYS A 162 -49.71 19.40 34.03
C LYS A 162 -51.23 19.60 33.99
N GLY A 163 -51.89 19.52 35.15
CA GLY A 163 -53.33 19.72 35.30
C GLY A 163 -54.14 18.42 35.40
N GLU A 164 -55.30 18.34 34.76
CA GLU A 164 -56.21 17.17 34.88
C GLU A 164 -55.59 15.88 34.34
N LYS A 165 -54.74 15.97 33.32
CA LYS A 165 -54.03 14.82 32.72
C LYS A 165 -53.04 14.14 33.67
N CYS A 166 -52.67 14.81 34.77
CA CYS A 166 -51.80 14.29 35.81
C CYS A 166 -52.49 13.25 36.70
N GLN A 167 -53.81 13.38 36.87
CA GLN A 167 -54.60 12.52 37.76
C GLN A 167 -54.79 11.11 37.17
N ALA A 168 -54.63 10.97 35.86
CA ALA A 168 -54.66 9.69 35.16
C ALA A 168 -53.40 8.82 35.39
N CYS A 169 -52.37 9.36 36.05
CA CYS A 169 -51.14 8.61 36.33
C CYS A 169 -51.27 7.81 37.64
N GLU A 170 -51.42 6.48 37.53
CA GLU A 170 -51.51 5.56 38.67
C GLU A 170 -50.11 5.17 39.22
N ILE A 171 -49.35 6.15 39.70
CA ILE A 171 -48.01 5.92 40.28
C ILE A 171 -47.91 6.46 41.71
N LYS A 172 -47.11 5.80 42.57
CA LYS A 172 -46.88 6.24 43.95
C LYS A 172 -45.49 6.87 44.06
N ILE A 173 -45.44 8.18 44.27
CA ILE A 173 -44.18 8.92 44.41
C ILE A 173 -43.76 9.03 45.87
N LYS A 174 -42.48 8.72 46.12
CA LYS A 174 -41.82 8.96 47.41
C LYS A 174 -40.58 9.84 47.21
N MET A 175 -40.63 11.04 47.77
CA MET A 175 -39.55 12.01 47.68
C MET A 175 -38.42 11.68 48.67
N VAL A 176 -37.19 11.51 48.18
CA VAL A 176 -36.00 11.16 48.96
C VAL A 176 -34.90 12.21 48.77
N ASP A 177 -34.04 12.38 49.78
CA ASP A 177 -32.94 13.36 49.70
C ASP A 177 -31.79 12.84 48.82
N GLU A 178 -31.52 11.53 48.88
CA GLU A 178 -30.55 10.84 48.03
C GLU A 178 -31.11 9.49 47.56
N LEU A 179 -30.81 9.11 46.31
CA LEU A 179 -31.16 7.81 45.75
C LEU A 179 -30.14 6.77 46.25
N LYS A 180 -30.61 5.68 46.87
CA LYS A 180 -29.73 4.62 47.39
C LYS A 180 -28.96 3.97 46.24
N LYS A 181 -27.63 4.13 46.23
CA LYS A 181 -26.71 3.41 45.34
C LYS A 181 -26.32 2.06 45.95
N GLU A 182 -27.30 1.18 46.16
CA GLU A 182 -26.98 -0.16 46.67
C GLU A 182 -26.65 -1.07 45.49
N ASN A 183 -25.35 -1.35 45.32
CA ASN A 183 -24.72 -2.22 44.31
C ASN A 183 -25.06 -1.93 42.84
N ASP A 184 -24.32 -1.03 42.18
CA ASP A 184 -23.90 -1.02 40.75
C ASP A 184 -24.86 -1.50 39.62
N ARG A 185 -26.15 -1.67 39.89
CA ARG A 185 -27.16 -2.22 38.97
C ARG A 185 -28.51 -1.49 39.04
N THR A 186 -28.64 -0.50 39.90
CA THR A 186 -29.83 0.36 39.92
C THR A 186 -29.50 1.65 39.16
N GLU A 187 -29.65 1.62 37.84
CA GLU A 187 -29.55 2.82 37.01
C GLU A 187 -30.70 3.77 37.40
N SER A 188 -30.34 4.97 37.87
CA SER A 188 -31.30 6.06 38.11
C SER A 188 -31.61 6.76 36.79
N CYS A 189 -32.88 6.98 36.51
CA CYS A 189 -33.32 7.76 35.36
C CYS A 189 -33.01 9.26 35.63
N SER A 190 -32.39 9.95 34.68
CA SER A 190 -32.12 11.39 34.75
C SER A 190 -32.67 12.12 33.52
N PHE A 191 -33.46 13.16 33.76
CA PHE A 191 -34.10 13.94 32.69
C PHE A 191 -34.01 15.43 32.98
N ARG A 192 -34.02 16.24 31.92
CA ARG A 192 -34.02 17.71 32.01
C ARG A 192 -35.45 18.23 31.97
N ASP A 193 -35.78 19.13 32.89
CA ASP A 193 -37.07 19.84 32.91
C ASP A 193 -36.94 21.10 32.04
N GLU A 194 -37.84 21.23 31.07
CA GLU A 194 -37.86 22.34 30.10
C GLU A 194 -38.23 23.68 30.72
N THR A 195 -38.84 23.68 31.92
CA THR A 195 -39.33 24.91 32.56
C THR A 195 -38.28 25.66 33.36
N ASP A 196 -37.33 24.94 33.97
CA ASP A 196 -36.28 25.51 34.83
C ASP A 196 -34.86 25.12 34.38
N ASP A 197 -34.73 24.38 33.27
CA ASP A 197 -33.46 23.87 32.73
C ASP A 197 -32.67 22.98 33.73
N CYS A 198 -33.33 22.50 34.78
CA CYS A 198 -32.73 21.69 35.82
C CYS A 198 -32.91 20.20 35.53
N THR A 199 -31.91 19.39 35.89
CA THR A 199 -31.97 17.93 35.78
C THR A 199 -32.62 17.36 37.04
N TYR A 200 -33.61 16.49 36.86
CA TYR A 200 -34.25 15.72 37.93
C TYR A 200 -33.94 14.24 37.78
N GLU A 201 -33.79 13.56 38.90
CA GLU A 201 -33.39 12.14 38.97
C GLU A 201 -34.42 11.32 39.77
N TYR A 202 -34.71 10.12 39.29
CA TYR A 202 -35.56 9.16 40.01
C TYR A 202 -35.17 7.71 39.72
N THR A 203 -35.65 6.79 40.55
CA THR A 203 -35.52 5.34 40.30
C THR A 203 -36.79 4.61 40.68
N VAL A 204 -37.01 3.44 40.09
CA VAL A 204 -38.15 2.57 40.40
C VAL A 204 -37.71 1.56 41.45
N ASP A 205 -38.47 1.38 42.52
CA ASP A 205 -38.14 0.42 43.58
C ASP A 205 -38.24 -1.02 43.02
N PRO A 206 -37.14 -1.79 42.96
CA PRO A 206 -37.15 -3.14 42.42
C PRO A 206 -37.98 -4.12 43.26
N ASN A 207 -38.22 -3.84 44.55
CA ASN A 207 -38.99 -4.72 45.43
C ASN A 207 -40.51 -4.55 45.27
N ALA A 208 -40.98 -3.46 44.66
CA ALA A 208 -42.40 -3.18 44.46
C ALA A 208 -42.96 -3.68 43.12
N VAL A 209 -42.09 -4.15 42.22
CA VAL A 209 -42.46 -4.66 40.88
C VAL A 209 -43.31 -5.94 40.96
N VAL A 210 -43.36 -6.60 42.12
CA VAL A 210 -44.06 -7.88 42.31
C VAL A 210 -45.59 -7.73 42.45
N GLN A 211 -46.15 -6.51 42.56
CA GLN A 211 -47.59 -6.30 42.81
C GLN A 211 -48.26 -5.18 41.98
N GLY A 212 -47.80 -4.95 40.74
CA GLY A 212 -48.49 -4.06 39.78
C GLY A 212 -48.63 -2.59 40.21
N ASN A 213 -47.93 -2.18 41.27
CA ASN A 213 -47.93 -0.81 41.80
C ASN A 213 -46.51 -0.27 41.73
N TYR A 214 -46.22 0.58 40.73
CA TYR A 214 -44.93 1.24 40.60
C TYR A 214 -44.74 2.26 41.72
N THR A 215 -43.85 1.97 42.67
CA THR A 215 -43.36 2.96 43.63
C THR A 215 -42.08 3.60 43.09
N VAL A 216 -42.13 4.91 42.86
CA VAL A 216 -41.02 5.68 42.29
C VAL A 216 -40.38 6.53 43.38
N LEU A 217 -39.06 6.42 43.51
CA LEU A 217 -38.24 7.21 44.43
C LEU A 217 -37.65 8.40 43.67
N VAL A 218 -38.00 9.61 44.09
CA VAL A 218 -37.66 10.85 43.37
C VAL A 218 -36.75 11.72 44.23
N LYS A 219 -35.64 12.21 43.68
CA LYS A 219 -34.70 13.09 44.39
C LYS A 219 -35.31 14.47 44.61
N LYS A 220 -35.38 14.96 45.85
CA LYS A 220 -36.03 16.25 46.19
C LYS A 220 -35.39 17.45 45.52
N LYS A 221 -34.05 17.49 45.43
CA LYS A 221 -33.29 18.63 44.91
C LYS A 221 -32.95 18.39 43.44
N LYS A 222 -33.47 19.25 42.54
CA LYS A 222 -33.06 19.27 41.13
C LYS A 222 -31.63 19.81 41.00
N GLU A 223 -30.87 19.25 40.06
CA GLU A 223 -29.52 19.72 39.71
C GLU A 223 -29.64 20.74 38.60
N CYS A 224 -29.65 22.02 38.98
CA CYS A 224 -29.66 23.13 38.03
C CYS A 224 -28.21 23.47 37.67
N PRO A 225 -27.88 23.69 36.39
CA PRO A 225 -26.58 24.23 36.02
C PRO A 225 -26.36 25.56 36.76
N PRO A 226 -25.16 25.81 37.32
CA PRO A 226 -24.86 27.10 37.94
C PRO A 226 -25.11 28.20 36.89
N GLY A 227 -25.94 29.18 37.26
CA GLY A 227 -26.39 30.26 36.37
C GLY A 227 -25.23 30.78 35.54
N ALA A 228 -25.44 30.80 34.22
CA ALA A 228 -24.46 30.97 33.17
C ALA A 228 -23.29 31.89 33.57
N PHE A 229 -22.07 31.39 33.41
CA PHE A 229 -20.84 32.17 33.49
C PHE A 229 -20.75 33.18 32.33
N LEU A 230 -21.76 34.04 32.14
CA LEU A 230 -21.78 35.11 31.15
C LEU A 230 -20.61 36.08 31.38
N TRP A 231 -20.11 36.18 32.61
CA TRP A 231 -18.90 36.93 32.94
C TRP A 231 -17.59 36.28 32.45
N LEU A 232 -17.59 35.00 32.06
CA LEU A 232 -16.45 34.34 31.40
C LEU A 232 -16.37 34.66 29.90
N ILE A 233 -17.47 35.09 29.26
CA ILE A 233 -17.50 35.40 27.83
C ILE A 233 -16.50 36.53 27.47
N PRO A 234 -16.44 37.66 28.21
CA PRO A 234 -15.42 38.69 27.98
C PRO A 234 -13.99 38.16 28.12
N LEU A 235 -13.75 37.28 29.10
CA LEU A 235 -12.44 36.67 29.36
C LEU A 235 -12.01 35.76 28.19
N ILE A 236 -12.94 34.95 27.67
CA ILE A 236 -12.70 34.03 26.55
C ILE A 236 -12.46 34.81 25.26
N ILE A 237 -13.23 35.87 24.99
CA ILE A 237 -13.02 36.73 23.82
C ILE A 237 -11.64 37.38 23.86
N PHE A 238 -11.23 37.87 25.03
CA PHE A 238 -9.89 38.45 25.21
C PHE A 238 -8.78 37.41 24.98
N LEU A 239 -8.94 36.19 25.50
CA LEU A 239 -7.98 35.10 25.30
C LEU A 239 -7.86 34.69 23.82
N MET A 240 -8.98 34.62 23.11
CA MET A 240 -9.02 34.29 21.68
C MET A 240 -8.33 35.36 20.82
N LEU A 241 -8.53 36.64 21.14
CA LEU A 241 -7.83 37.75 20.48
C LEU A 241 -6.31 37.68 20.72
N LEU A 242 -5.90 37.34 21.94
CA LEU A 242 -4.48 37.22 22.30
C LEU A 242 -3.81 36.03 21.59
N LEU A 243 -4.53 34.90 21.45
CA LEU A 243 -4.08 33.74 20.68
C LEU A 243 -3.95 34.08 19.19
N GLY A 244 -4.89 34.82 18.62
CA GLY A 244 -4.83 35.29 17.23
C GLY A 244 -3.65 36.22 16.97
N LEU A 245 -3.35 37.13 17.89
CA LEU A 245 -2.16 37.98 17.83
C LEU A 245 -0.88 37.14 17.88
N LEU A 246 -0.84 36.14 18.77
CA LEU A 246 0.30 35.22 18.88
C LEU A 246 0.50 34.42 17.60
N PHE A 247 -0.55 33.93 16.94
CA PHE A 247 -0.45 33.27 15.64
C PHE A 247 0.04 34.22 14.53
N LEU A 248 -0.37 35.49 14.53
CA LEU A 248 0.13 36.48 13.58
C LEU A 248 1.60 36.81 13.81
N LEU A 249 2.03 36.89 15.07
CA LEU A 249 3.45 37.01 15.43
C LEU A 249 4.21 35.75 15.01
N CYS A 250 3.72 34.56 15.30
CA CYS A 250 4.31 33.31 14.84
C CYS A 250 4.39 33.24 13.31
N TRP A 251 3.37 33.69 12.58
CA TRP A 251 3.39 33.76 11.11
C TRP A 251 4.45 34.76 10.60
N LYS A 252 4.52 35.95 11.20
CA LYS A 252 5.43 37.03 10.76
C LYS A 252 6.89 36.79 11.15
N TYR A 253 7.13 36.04 12.24
CA TYR A 253 8.45 35.71 12.74
C TYR A 253 8.83 34.22 12.54
N CYS A 254 8.01 33.44 11.82
CA CYS A 254 8.18 31.99 11.60
C CYS A 254 9.48 31.61 10.88
N ALA A 255 10.08 32.53 10.13
CA ALA A 255 11.38 32.31 9.51
C ALA A 255 12.48 31.99 10.55
N CYS A 256 12.33 32.44 11.80
CA CYS A 256 13.28 32.22 12.88
C CYS A 256 12.92 31.02 13.79
N CYS A 257 11.74 30.41 13.62
CA CYS A 257 11.19 29.42 14.56
C CYS A 257 11.50 27.95 14.22
N LYS A 258 12.28 27.69 13.16
CA LYS A 258 12.72 26.33 12.78
C LYS A 258 13.57 25.66 13.88
N ALA A 259 14.23 26.43 14.74
CA ALA A 259 15.07 25.90 15.82
C ALA A 259 14.31 25.66 17.15
N CYS A 260 13.25 26.43 17.45
CA CYS A 260 12.53 26.32 18.73
C CYS A 260 11.42 25.27 18.73
N LEU A 261 10.81 24.97 17.57
CA LEU A 261 9.73 23.99 17.44
C LEU A 261 10.19 22.52 17.51
N ALA A 262 11.51 22.27 17.45
CA ALA A 262 12.09 20.94 17.54
C ALA A 262 12.10 20.34 18.96
N MET A 263 11.78 21.14 20.00
CA MET A 263 11.80 20.71 21.41
C MET A 263 10.42 20.35 21.98
N LEU A 264 9.34 20.47 21.19
CA LEU A 264 8.00 20.04 21.60
C LEU A 264 7.79 18.56 21.24
N PRO A 265 7.35 17.69 22.18
CA PRO A 265 7.13 16.26 21.93
C PRO A 265 5.97 15.96 20.95
N CYS A 266 5.28 16.97 20.43
CA CYS A 266 4.24 16.85 19.41
C CYS A 266 4.78 16.91 17.96
N CYS A 267 6.04 17.31 17.77
CA CYS A 267 6.70 17.30 16.46
C CYS A 267 7.70 16.14 16.43
N GLY A 268 7.21 14.91 16.26
CA GLY A 268 8.09 13.80 15.89
C GLY A 268 8.91 14.19 14.65
N PRO A 269 10.17 13.74 14.52
CA PRO A 269 10.96 14.03 13.33
C PRO A 269 10.14 13.62 12.10
N GLY A 270 9.83 14.61 11.25
CA GLY A 270 9.04 14.38 10.04
C GLY A 270 9.68 13.30 9.17
N ARG A 271 8.88 12.70 8.27
CA ARG A 271 9.40 11.71 7.32
C ARG A 271 10.54 12.34 6.51
N THR A 272 11.68 11.67 6.41
CA THR A 272 12.82 12.17 5.64
C THR A 272 13.30 11.15 4.61
N VAL A 273 13.82 11.65 3.50
CA VAL A 273 14.48 10.83 2.46
C VAL A 273 15.80 11.48 2.05
N GLY A 274 16.88 10.72 1.95
CA GLY A 274 18.17 11.23 1.50
C GLY A 274 19.18 10.12 1.21
N PHE A 275 20.33 10.49 0.65
CA PHE A 275 21.41 9.52 0.39
C PHE A 275 21.96 8.98 1.69
N LYS A 276 22.29 7.68 1.70
CA LYS A 276 22.90 7.02 2.86
C LYS A 276 24.28 7.62 3.16
N GLU A 277 25.14 7.63 2.14
CA GLU A 277 26.49 8.17 2.21
C GLU A 277 26.55 9.57 1.60
N ASP A 278 27.49 10.39 2.08
CA ASP A 278 27.77 11.73 1.57
C ASP A 278 28.94 11.77 0.59
N HIS A 279 29.79 10.73 0.59
CA HIS A 279 30.91 10.58 -0.33
C HIS A 279 31.20 9.12 -0.71
N TYR A 280 31.68 8.92 -1.94
CA TYR A 280 32.23 7.66 -2.44
C TYR A 280 33.59 7.92 -3.05
N MET A 281 34.55 7.03 -2.80
CA MET A 281 35.87 7.07 -3.41
C MET A 281 36.12 5.75 -4.14
N LEU A 282 36.25 5.81 -5.46
CA LEU A 282 36.39 4.65 -6.34
C LEU A 282 37.73 4.70 -7.06
N ARG A 283 38.35 3.53 -7.26
CA ARG A 283 39.50 3.37 -8.15
C ARG A 283 39.04 2.72 -9.45
N GLN A 284 39.35 3.32 -10.59
CA GLN A 284 38.90 2.84 -11.90
C GLN A 284 39.35 1.40 -12.18
N SER A 285 40.55 1.00 -11.74
CA SER A 285 41.10 -0.35 -11.91
C SER A 285 40.30 -1.44 -11.18
N LEU A 286 39.56 -1.07 -10.13
CA LEU A 286 38.77 -1.99 -9.32
C LEU A 286 37.29 -2.03 -9.71
N MET A 287 36.89 -1.26 -10.73
CA MET A 287 35.51 -1.15 -11.14
C MET A 287 35.14 -2.20 -12.18
N SER A 288 34.05 -2.92 -11.94
CA SER A 288 33.48 -3.91 -12.87
C SER A 288 32.33 -3.37 -13.72
N SER A 289 31.84 -2.16 -13.41
CA SER A 289 30.71 -1.52 -14.09
C SER A 289 30.93 -0.02 -14.33
N ASP A 290 30.19 0.51 -15.30
CA ASP A 290 30.12 1.93 -15.68
C ASP A 290 29.11 2.75 -14.83
N TYR A 291 28.53 2.13 -13.81
CA TYR A 291 27.58 2.72 -12.87
C TYR A 291 27.95 2.38 -11.41
N LEU A 292 27.43 3.18 -10.49
CA LEU A 292 27.44 2.94 -9.04
C LEU A 292 26.00 2.92 -8.52
N ASN A 293 25.65 1.93 -7.68
CA ASN A 293 24.39 1.95 -6.95
C ASN A 293 24.56 2.81 -5.69
N THR A 294 23.86 3.95 -5.62
CA THR A 294 23.84 4.83 -4.45
C THR A 294 22.52 4.63 -3.68
N PRO A 295 22.55 4.00 -2.49
CA PRO A 295 21.36 3.76 -1.71
C PRO A 295 20.76 5.06 -1.18
N LEU A 296 19.47 5.24 -1.42
CA LEU A 296 18.64 6.30 -0.90
C LEU A 296 17.80 5.74 0.26
N VAL A 297 17.83 6.39 1.41
CA VAL A 297 17.24 5.91 2.66
C VAL A 297 16.08 6.80 3.08
N ARG A 298 15.01 6.17 3.55
CA ARG A 298 13.81 6.78 4.11
C ARG A 298 13.73 6.51 5.61
N SER A 299 13.44 7.54 6.41
CA SER A 299 13.30 7.45 7.86
C SER A 299 11.99 8.09 8.35
N GLY A 300 11.48 7.64 9.50
CA GLY A 300 10.20 8.07 10.06
C GLY A 300 9.03 7.13 9.70
N SER A 301 7.83 7.68 9.50
CA SER A 301 6.67 6.87 9.12
C SER A 301 6.80 6.29 7.71
N LEU A 302 6.76 4.96 7.59
CA LEU A 302 6.85 4.27 6.30
C LEU A 302 5.49 4.07 5.62
N LYS A 303 4.42 4.67 6.13
CA LYS A 303 3.07 4.59 5.54
C LYS A 303 2.98 5.42 4.25
N GLY A 304 2.44 4.84 3.19
CA GLY A 304 2.35 5.45 1.87
C GLY A 304 3.69 5.54 1.11
N GLY A 305 3.63 6.11 -0.10
CA GLY A 305 4.78 6.24 -0.99
C GLY A 305 5.46 7.60 -0.93
N ASP A 306 6.69 7.65 -1.43
CA ASP A 306 7.45 8.86 -1.75
C ASP A 306 8.15 8.69 -3.09
N THR A 307 8.11 9.70 -3.95
CA THR A 307 8.93 9.70 -5.17
C THR A 307 10.00 10.78 -5.03
N VAL A 308 11.24 10.49 -5.40
CA VAL A 308 12.37 11.43 -5.31
C VAL A 308 12.97 11.65 -6.68
N ARG A 309 13.03 12.92 -7.09
CA ARG A 309 13.72 13.35 -8.30
C ARG A 309 15.18 13.60 -7.98
N TRP A 310 16.08 13.04 -8.78
CA TRP A 310 17.52 13.23 -8.64
C TRP A 310 18.16 13.65 -9.96
N LYS A 311 19.31 14.30 -9.87
CA LYS A 311 20.09 14.76 -11.00
C LYS A 311 21.58 14.64 -10.70
N ILE A 312 22.38 14.40 -11.73
CA ILE A 312 23.83 14.61 -11.70
C ILE A 312 24.10 15.97 -12.34
N ASN A 313 24.75 16.85 -11.59
CA ASN A 313 25.21 18.12 -12.11
C ASN A 313 26.69 18.01 -12.49
N ASN A 314 27.00 18.38 -13.73
CA ASN A 314 28.34 18.75 -14.15
C ASN A 314 29.38 17.62 -14.00
N ASN A 315 29.29 16.63 -14.88
CA ASN A 315 30.36 15.69 -15.18
C ASN A 315 31.54 16.44 -15.84
N VAL A 316 32.44 17.03 -15.06
CA VAL A 316 33.53 17.84 -15.60
C VAL A 316 34.70 16.93 -16.01
N HIS A 317 34.99 16.92 -17.32
CA HIS A 317 36.32 17.30 -17.86
C HIS A 317 36.25 17.95 -19.24
N ARG A 318 36.04 19.27 -19.21
CA ARG A 318 36.82 20.30 -19.93
C ARG A 318 36.53 21.63 -19.22
N PRO A 319 37.45 22.62 -19.14
CA PRO A 319 37.07 24.00 -18.82
C PRO A 319 35.81 24.37 -19.63
N PRO A 320 34.86 25.15 -19.07
CA PRO A 320 33.62 25.46 -19.74
C PRO A 320 33.95 25.89 -21.17
N PRO A 321 33.43 25.20 -22.21
CA PRO A 321 33.68 25.57 -23.59
C PRO A 321 33.43 27.07 -23.73
N ALA A 322 34.35 27.78 -24.41
CA ALA A 322 34.15 29.21 -24.68
C ALA A 322 32.72 29.42 -25.22
N PRO A 323 32.00 30.48 -24.78
CA PRO A 323 30.60 30.68 -25.14
C PRO A 323 30.44 30.58 -26.67
N GLY A 324 29.67 29.58 -27.13
CA GLY A 324 29.44 29.30 -28.55
C GLY A 324 30.15 28.08 -29.17
N THR A 325 30.85 27.24 -28.39
CA THR A 325 31.60 26.07 -28.94
C THR A 325 30.91 24.71 -28.86
N LEU A 326 29.80 24.56 -28.11
CA LEU A 326 28.97 23.35 -28.17
C LEU A 326 27.92 23.51 -29.26
N ASN A 327 27.95 22.61 -30.26
CA ASN A 327 26.96 22.61 -31.32
C ASN A 327 25.63 22.06 -30.76
N PRO A 328 24.56 22.87 -30.64
CA PRO A 328 23.27 22.43 -30.08
C PRO A 328 22.59 21.36 -30.94
N LYS A 329 22.93 21.30 -32.23
CA LYS A 329 22.42 20.34 -33.20
C LYS A 329 23.28 19.08 -33.32
N GLU A 330 24.36 18.98 -32.54
CA GLU A 330 25.17 17.76 -32.49
C GLU A 330 24.34 16.61 -31.92
N LEU A 331 24.38 15.47 -32.62
CA LEU A 331 23.70 14.25 -32.20
C LEU A 331 24.54 13.57 -31.11
N VAL A 332 23.96 13.40 -29.94
CA VAL A 332 24.58 12.71 -28.80
C VAL A 332 23.71 11.52 -28.37
N PRO A 333 24.33 10.47 -27.77
CA PRO A 333 23.59 9.36 -27.22
C PRO A 333 22.94 9.74 -25.88
N TYR A 334 21.64 9.46 -25.76
CA TYR A 334 20.87 9.55 -24.53
C TYR A 334 20.48 8.15 -24.06
N GLY A 335 20.95 7.74 -22.88
CA GLY A 335 20.49 6.49 -22.27
C GLY A 335 19.12 6.69 -21.62
N VAL A 336 18.13 5.89 -21.98
CA VAL A 336 16.80 5.93 -21.37
C VAL A 336 16.52 4.58 -20.73
N SER A 337 16.41 4.58 -19.39
CA SER A 337 16.09 3.41 -18.58
C SER A 337 14.66 3.51 -18.06
N LEU A 338 13.85 2.49 -18.33
CA LEU A 338 12.44 2.42 -17.92
C LEU A 338 12.15 1.12 -17.19
N ARG A 339 11.24 1.16 -16.21
CA ARG A 339 10.75 -0.04 -15.52
C ARG A 339 9.49 -0.53 -16.21
N LEU A 340 9.54 -1.71 -16.81
CA LEU A 340 8.39 -2.32 -17.49
C LEU A 340 7.44 -2.94 -16.46
N ALA A 341 6.14 -2.96 -16.77
CA ALA A 341 5.15 -3.72 -16.00
C ALA A 341 5.19 -5.23 -16.36
N ARG A 342 6.39 -5.79 -16.45
CA ARG A 342 6.68 -7.17 -16.83
C ARG A 342 7.78 -7.72 -15.92
N LEU A 343 7.56 -8.94 -15.41
CA LEU A 343 8.54 -9.63 -14.57
C LEU A 343 9.77 -10.03 -15.37
N PHE A 344 10.91 -9.93 -14.71
CA PHE A 344 12.21 -10.32 -15.22
C PHE A 344 12.32 -11.83 -15.24
N THR A 345 12.81 -12.37 -16.36
CA THR A 345 13.13 -13.78 -16.52
C THR A 345 14.61 -13.89 -16.87
N GLU A 346 15.25 -15.00 -16.49
CA GLU A 346 16.67 -15.20 -16.81
C GLU A 346 16.96 -15.17 -18.32
N ASN A 347 15.97 -15.52 -19.15
CA ASN A 347 16.10 -15.44 -20.61
C ASN A 347 16.32 -14.01 -21.10
N LEU A 348 15.75 -13.00 -20.42
CA LEU A 348 15.93 -11.59 -20.78
C LEU A 348 17.36 -11.10 -20.54
N SER A 349 18.11 -11.74 -19.64
CA SER A 349 19.53 -11.43 -19.42
C SER A 349 20.42 -11.88 -20.60
N LYS A 350 19.95 -12.83 -21.40
CA LYS A 350 20.71 -13.44 -22.51
C LYS A 350 20.25 -12.83 -23.84
N PRO A 351 21.09 -12.05 -24.53
CA PRO A 351 20.69 -11.29 -25.71
C PRO A 351 20.27 -12.16 -26.89
N GLN A 352 20.67 -13.43 -26.94
CA GLN A 352 20.40 -14.38 -28.03
C GLN A 352 19.07 -15.13 -27.88
N THR A 353 18.31 -14.90 -26.81
CA THR A 353 17.03 -15.60 -26.62
C THR A 353 15.93 -14.95 -27.45
N ARG A 354 15.02 -15.78 -27.97
CA ARG A 354 13.84 -15.31 -28.72
C ARG A 354 12.98 -14.35 -27.90
N GLU A 355 12.86 -14.60 -26.59
CA GLU A 355 12.11 -13.75 -25.67
C GLU A 355 12.74 -12.35 -25.56
N CYS A 356 14.07 -12.28 -25.38
CA CYS A 356 14.81 -11.02 -25.35
C CYS A 356 14.67 -10.27 -26.68
N ASP A 357 14.83 -10.94 -27.83
CA ASP A 357 14.70 -10.33 -29.15
C ASP A 357 13.29 -9.81 -29.46
N GLN A 358 12.25 -10.48 -28.97
CA GLN A 358 10.87 -10.05 -29.13
C GLN A 358 10.59 -8.80 -28.28
N LEU A 359 10.94 -8.84 -26.99
CA LEU A 359 10.75 -7.70 -26.10
C LEU A 359 11.60 -6.50 -26.54
N ARG A 360 12.81 -6.74 -27.07
CA ARG A 360 13.67 -5.68 -27.60
C ARG A 360 13.00 -4.92 -28.73
N ARG A 361 12.43 -5.63 -29.70
CA ARG A 361 11.71 -5.03 -30.82
C ARG A 361 10.48 -4.26 -30.36
N GLU A 362 9.68 -4.85 -29.46
CA GLU A 362 8.51 -4.20 -28.88
C GLU A 362 8.86 -2.88 -28.19
N VAL A 363 9.91 -2.88 -27.35
CA VAL A 363 10.39 -1.68 -26.66
C VAL A 363 10.94 -0.65 -27.64
N GLU A 364 11.81 -1.05 -28.57
CA GLU A 364 12.41 -0.13 -29.54
C GLU A 364 11.36 0.50 -30.46
N ASP A 365 10.45 -0.29 -31.03
CA ASP A 365 9.39 0.20 -31.92
C ASP A 365 8.45 1.18 -31.20
N THR A 366 8.08 0.85 -29.97
CA THR A 366 7.19 1.70 -29.16
C THR A 366 7.86 3.01 -28.77
N LEU A 367 9.10 2.96 -28.27
CA LEU A 367 9.85 4.16 -27.91
C LEU A 367 10.16 5.03 -29.15
N ASN A 368 10.41 4.41 -30.30
CA ASN A 368 10.60 5.13 -31.56
C ASN A 368 9.36 5.96 -31.92
N GLU A 369 8.15 5.43 -31.79
CA GLU A 369 6.94 6.19 -32.09
C GLU A 369 6.65 7.27 -31.04
N VAL A 370 6.99 7.06 -29.77
CA VAL A 370 6.84 8.08 -28.71
C VAL A 370 7.83 9.24 -28.90
N TYR A 371 9.11 8.96 -29.17
CA TYR A 371 10.14 9.99 -29.31
C TYR A 371 10.15 10.70 -30.67
N LYS A 372 9.42 10.17 -31.66
CA LYS A 372 9.23 10.79 -32.99
C LYS A 372 8.68 12.22 -32.97
N VAL A 373 8.01 12.59 -31.87
CA VAL A 373 7.52 13.96 -31.64
C VAL A 373 8.67 14.97 -31.51
N ILE A 374 9.86 14.51 -31.12
CA ILE A 374 11.05 15.34 -30.91
C ILE A 374 11.82 15.46 -32.24
N PRO A 375 12.06 16.68 -32.75
CA PRO A 375 12.75 16.86 -34.02
C PRO A 375 14.22 16.42 -33.95
N GLY A 376 14.69 15.71 -34.98
CA GLY A 376 16.09 15.29 -35.10
C GLY A 376 16.46 14.01 -34.33
N THR A 377 15.51 13.36 -33.65
CA THR A 377 15.77 12.06 -33.02
C THR A 377 15.94 10.96 -34.06
N HIS A 378 16.92 10.08 -33.85
CA HIS A 378 17.04 8.83 -34.59
C HIS A 378 16.40 7.67 -33.82
N LYS A 379 16.39 6.50 -34.46
CA LYS A 379 15.86 5.29 -33.82
C LYS A 379 16.65 4.90 -32.58
N VAL A 380 15.93 4.49 -31.54
CA VAL A 380 16.42 3.84 -30.34
C VAL A 380 17.13 2.54 -30.71
N LYS A 381 18.26 2.27 -30.06
CA LYS A 381 19.10 1.08 -30.27
C LYS A 381 19.70 0.61 -28.95
N GLN A 382 20.42 -0.52 -29.01
CA GLN A 382 21.20 -1.09 -27.90
C GLN A 382 20.34 -1.40 -26.68
N THR A 383 19.11 -1.87 -26.92
CA THR A 383 18.17 -2.18 -25.83
C THR A 383 18.58 -3.45 -25.10
N ALA A 384 18.81 -3.31 -23.80
CA ALA A 384 19.20 -4.38 -22.88
C ALA A 384 18.24 -4.45 -21.69
N PHE A 385 18.16 -5.62 -21.07
CA PHE A 385 17.25 -5.88 -19.96
C PHE A 385 18.00 -6.32 -18.72
N ARG A 386 17.63 -5.77 -17.57
CA ARG A 386 18.23 -6.12 -16.27
C ARG A 386 17.23 -6.06 -15.14
N LEU A 387 17.64 -6.61 -14.01
CA LEU A 387 16.99 -6.40 -12.72
C LEU A 387 17.52 -5.10 -12.06
N GLN A 388 16.70 -4.48 -11.22
CA GLN A 388 17.17 -3.48 -10.26
C GLN A 388 17.28 -4.13 -8.88
N SER A 389 18.50 -4.21 -8.36
CA SER A 389 18.75 -4.58 -6.96
C SER A 389 18.06 -3.60 -6.00
N ASN A 390 17.55 -4.11 -4.88
CA ASN A 390 16.93 -3.29 -3.81
C ASN A 390 15.84 -2.34 -4.30
N ALA A 391 14.95 -2.80 -5.19
CA ALA A 391 13.81 -2.02 -5.69
C ALA A 391 12.63 -1.92 -4.71
N GLY A 392 12.85 -2.18 -3.42
CA GLY A 392 11.83 -2.18 -2.37
C GLY A 392 11.04 -3.49 -2.28
N LYS A 393 9.71 -3.40 -2.28
CA LYS A 393 8.76 -4.53 -2.21
C LYS A 393 8.17 -4.89 -3.58
N ARG A 394 8.54 -4.20 -4.67
CA ARG A 394 8.05 -4.54 -6.02
C ARG A 394 8.55 -5.93 -6.38
N GLN A 395 7.72 -6.65 -7.12
CA GLN A 395 8.17 -7.85 -7.81
C GLN A 395 9.34 -7.49 -8.74
N ASP A 396 10.13 -8.50 -9.11
CA ASP A 396 11.32 -8.40 -9.94
C ASP A 396 11.00 -7.91 -11.36
N HIS A 397 10.60 -6.65 -11.50
CA HIS A 397 10.24 -6.05 -12.77
C HIS A 397 11.48 -5.82 -13.64
N THR A 398 11.29 -5.99 -14.94
CA THR A 398 12.32 -5.79 -15.94
C THR A 398 12.62 -4.30 -16.10
N ILE A 399 13.89 -3.93 -16.01
CA ILE A 399 14.36 -2.61 -16.43
C ILE A 399 14.87 -2.73 -17.86
N ALA A 400 14.34 -1.91 -18.76
CA ALA A 400 14.80 -1.77 -20.12
C ALA A 400 15.72 -0.55 -20.22
N ASP A 401 16.99 -0.78 -20.51
CA ASP A 401 17.97 0.27 -20.80
C ASP A 401 18.09 0.39 -22.31
N THR A 402 17.97 1.61 -22.84
CA THR A 402 17.94 1.89 -24.28
C THR A 402 18.78 3.11 -24.62
N VAL A 403 19.22 3.25 -25.87
CA VAL A 403 20.01 4.41 -26.32
C VAL A 403 19.29 5.14 -27.45
N LEU A 404 18.91 6.39 -27.21
CA LEU A 404 18.30 7.31 -28.17
C LEU A 404 19.35 8.32 -28.66
N MET A 405 19.57 8.40 -29.97
CA MET A 405 20.42 9.47 -30.53
C MET A 405 19.55 10.69 -30.83
N ALA A 406 19.89 11.85 -30.26
CA ALA A 406 19.14 13.07 -30.45
C ALA A 406 20.03 14.32 -30.39
N PRO A 407 19.58 15.47 -30.91
CA PRO A 407 20.30 16.73 -30.77
C PRO A 407 20.46 17.11 -29.30
N ARG A 408 21.59 17.72 -28.95
CA ARG A 408 21.89 18.15 -27.57
C ARG A 408 20.80 19.04 -26.95
N GLU A 409 20.19 19.91 -27.75
CA GLU A 409 19.11 20.80 -27.34
C GLU A 409 17.79 20.07 -26.99
N ALA A 410 17.64 18.80 -27.36
CA ALA A 410 16.42 18.02 -27.14
C ALA A 410 16.31 17.44 -25.72
N GLN A 411 17.39 17.47 -24.91
CA GLN A 411 17.42 16.93 -23.54
C GLN A 411 16.18 17.27 -22.67
N PRO A 412 15.78 18.56 -22.52
CA PRO A 412 14.62 18.89 -21.68
C PRO A 412 13.31 18.30 -22.20
N GLU A 413 13.12 18.25 -23.52
CA GLU A 413 11.93 17.65 -24.13
C GLU A 413 11.94 16.12 -24.01
N ILE A 414 13.11 15.46 -24.11
CA ILE A 414 13.23 14.02 -23.84
C ILE A 414 12.77 13.73 -22.41
N ILE A 415 13.33 14.41 -21.41
CA ILE A 415 12.97 14.22 -19.99
C ILE A 415 11.47 14.42 -19.77
N LYS A 416 10.90 15.48 -20.34
CA LYS A 416 9.48 15.81 -20.22
C LYS A 416 8.57 14.77 -20.87
N VAL A 417 8.93 14.28 -22.05
CA VAL A 417 8.18 13.20 -22.73
C VAL A 417 8.26 11.90 -21.95
N THR A 418 9.46 11.53 -21.46
CA THR A 418 9.66 10.34 -20.62
C THR A 418 8.83 10.42 -19.36
N GLU A 419 8.93 11.51 -18.61
CA GLU A 419 8.21 11.72 -17.35
C GLU A 419 6.69 11.67 -17.54
N LYS A 420 6.19 12.29 -18.61
CA LYS A 420 4.76 12.25 -18.95
C LYS A 420 4.25 10.82 -19.14
N HIS A 421 4.94 9.99 -19.92
CA HIS A 421 4.47 8.64 -20.23
C HIS A 421 4.67 7.66 -19.06
N VAL A 422 5.73 7.85 -18.26
CA VAL A 422 5.90 7.09 -17.00
C VAL A 422 4.77 7.42 -16.01
N GLY A 423 4.36 8.69 -15.91
CA GLY A 423 3.22 9.09 -15.10
C GLY A 423 1.86 8.59 -15.61
N GLN A 424 1.78 8.23 -16.90
CA GLN A 424 0.60 7.59 -17.52
C GLN A 424 0.64 6.06 -17.44
N GLU A 425 1.71 5.48 -16.87
CA GLU A 425 1.94 4.03 -16.75
C GLU A 425 1.99 3.28 -18.09
N ALA A 426 2.11 4.01 -19.20
CA ALA A 426 2.13 3.44 -20.53
C ALA A 426 2.88 4.33 -21.54
N PHE A 427 3.74 3.70 -22.33
CA PHE A 427 4.23 4.24 -23.59
C PHE A 427 3.41 3.57 -24.69
N GLN A 428 2.31 4.18 -25.13
CA GLN A 428 1.36 3.54 -26.05
C GLN A 428 0.89 2.15 -25.52
N ASP A 429 1.22 1.06 -26.20
CA ASP A 429 0.85 -0.31 -25.81
C ASP A 429 1.83 -0.92 -24.78
N LEU A 430 3.03 -0.35 -24.63
CA LEU A 430 4.04 -0.81 -23.67
C LEU A 430 3.72 -0.31 -22.26
N LYS A 431 3.26 -1.22 -21.40
CA LYS A 431 2.97 -0.93 -19.99
C LYS A 431 4.25 -0.73 -19.19
N VAL A 432 4.33 0.38 -18.45
CA VAL A 432 5.46 0.71 -17.59
C VAL A 432 4.99 0.91 -16.15
N ALA A 433 5.83 0.53 -15.21
CA ALA A 433 5.57 0.81 -13.81
C ALA A 433 5.86 2.29 -13.51
N PRO A 434 4.98 3.00 -12.77
CA PRO A 434 5.23 4.38 -12.40
C PRO A 434 6.42 4.49 -11.42
N GLY A 435 6.93 5.71 -11.25
CA GLY A 435 7.88 6.02 -10.19
C GLY A 435 9.32 5.59 -10.44
N TYR A 436 9.68 5.21 -11.67
CA TYR A 436 11.07 4.97 -12.06
C TYR A 436 11.36 5.37 -13.50
N TYR A 437 12.38 6.21 -13.68
CA TYR A 437 13.07 6.38 -14.95
C TYR A 437 14.49 6.93 -14.71
N THR A 438 15.37 6.70 -15.67
CA THR A 438 16.66 7.39 -15.77
C THR A 438 16.86 7.86 -17.20
N VAL A 439 17.22 9.13 -17.38
CA VAL A 439 17.65 9.70 -18.66
C VAL A 439 19.08 10.19 -18.47
N THR A 440 20.03 9.56 -19.17
CA THR A 440 21.44 9.94 -19.21
C THR A 440 21.73 10.67 -20.52
N SER A 441 22.68 11.59 -20.49
CA SER A 441 23.24 12.28 -21.65
C SER A 441 24.76 12.06 -21.65
N ASP A 442 25.51 12.77 -22.48
CA ASP A 442 26.98 12.74 -22.43
C ASP A 442 27.58 13.47 -21.21
N ARG A 443 26.78 14.27 -20.49
CA ARG A 443 27.27 15.14 -19.39
C ARG A 443 26.45 15.08 -18.11
N ASP A 444 25.15 14.86 -18.22
CA ASP A 444 24.23 14.88 -17.08
C ASP A 444 23.37 13.61 -17.07
N ALA A 445 22.84 13.28 -15.91
CA ALA A 445 21.75 12.31 -15.78
C ALA A 445 20.63 12.88 -14.92
N HIS A 446 19.41 12.44 -15.21
CA HIS A 446 18.22 12.75 -14.45
C HIS A 446 17.46 11.46 -14.18
N GLY A 447 16.82 11.36 -13.02
CA GLY A 447 15.95 10.23 -12.78
C GLY A 447 14.94 10.47 -11.68
N LEU A 448 14.07 9.47 -11.55
CA LEU A 448 13.03 9.40 -10.55
C LEU A 448 13.09 8.03 -9.90
N VAL A 449 12.95 7.98 -8.57
CA VAL A 449 12.87 6.72 -7.83
C VAL A 449 11.75 6.81 -6.79
N GLU A 450 10.92 5.77 -6.73
CA GLU A 450 9.81 5.63 -5.78
C GLU A 450 10.18 4.72 -4.60
N PHE A 451 9.86 5.18 -3.39
CA PHE A 451 9.72 4.39 -2.19
C PHE A 451 8.28 3.93 -2.04
N GLN A 452 8.08 2.61 -1.97
CA GLN A 452 6.77 2.05 -1.65
C GLN A 452 6.51 2.01 -0.16
N GLU A 453 5.28 1.72 0.24
CA GLU A 453 4.91 1.56 1.64
C GLU A 453 5.73 0.48 2.36
N GLY A 454 6.34 0.85 3.49
CA GLY A 454 7.20 -0.04 4.28
C GLY A 454 8.56 -0.34 3.66
N VAL A 455 9.01 0.40 2.64
CA VAL A 455 10.38 0.33 2.10
C VAL A 455 11.25 1.41 2.73
N GLU A 456 12.39 1.03 3.27
CA GLU A 456 13.35 1.94 3.92
C GLU A 456 14.50 2.35 3.01
N LEU A 457 14.85 1.53 2.02
CA LEU A 457 16.02 1.72 1.18
C LEU A 457 15.70 1.36 -0.27
N VAL A 458 16.12 2.22 -1.20
CA VAL A 458 16.08 1.97 -2.65
C VAL A 458 17.37 2.42 -3.31
N ASP A 459 17.92 1.60 -4.21
CA ASP A 459 19.14 1.94 -4.94
C ASP A 459 18.87 2.87 -6.13
N VAL A 460 19.59 3.99 -6.18
CA VAL A 460 19.70 4.88 -7.33
C VAL A 460 20.90 4.44 -8.16
N ARG A 461 20.70 4.08 -9.44
CA ARG A 461 21.79 3.72 -10.33
C ARG A 461 22.39 4.97 -10.97
N VAL A 462 23.58 5.34 -10.50
CA VAL A 462 24.31 6.53 -10.93
C VAL A 462 25.32 6.16 -12.02
N PRO A 463 25.17 6.64 -13.27
CA PRO A 463 26.20 6.48 -14.30
C PRO A 463 27.46 7.28 -13.97
N LEU A 464 28.63 6.71 -14.23
CA LEU A 464 29.94 7.29 -13.84
C LEU A 464 30.64 8.02 -15.01
N PHE A 465 30.11 7.90 -16.23
CA PHE A 465 30.54 8.64 -17.43
C PHE A 465 32.06 8.63 -17.71
N ILE A 466 32.77 7.56 -17.38
CA ILE A 466 34.24 7.53 -17.47
C ILE A 466 34.71 7.54 -18.93
N ARG A 467 35.66 8.41 -19.26
CA ARG A 467 36.29 8.50 -20.59
C ARG A 467 37.82 8.40 -20.47
N GLU A 468 38.47 7.92 -21.53
CA GLU A 468 39.94 7.79 -21.57
C GLU A 468 40.68 9.14 -21.48
N GLU A 469 40.00 10.23 -21.84
CA GLU A 469 40.51 11.60 -21.84
C GLU A 469 40.27 12.36 -20.51
N ASP A 470 39.64 11.72 -19.52
CA ASP A 470 39.41 12.30 -18.20
C ASP A 470 40.73 12.41 -17.39
N ASP A 471 40.85 13.44 -16.55
CA ASP A 471 41.99 13.61 -15.62
C ASP A 471 42.09 12.45 -14.63
N ASP A 472 43.25 12.36 -13.96
CA ASP A 472 43.56 11.31 -12.99
C ASP A 472 42.60 11.27 -11.79
N GLU A 473 41.94 12.39 -11.48
CA GLU A 473 40.84 12.46 -10.52
C GLU A 473 39.60 13.08 -11.16
N LYS A 474 38.46 12.42 -10.98
CA LYS A 474 37.16 12.86 -11.48
C LYS A 474 36.15 12.92 -10.36
N GLN A 475 35.40 14.02 -10.27
CA GLN A 475 34.37 14.22 -9.25
C GLN A 475 33.00 14.38 -9.90
N LEU A 476 32.02 13.64 -9.38
CA LEU A 476 30.61 13.69 -9.79
C LEU A 476 29.76 14.09 -8.59
N LEU A 477 28.88 15.07 -8.78
CA LEU A 477 27.93 15.49 -7.75
C LEU A 477 26.53 14.97 -8.11
N VAL A 478 25.99 14.10 -7.27
CA VAL A 478 24.60 13.64 -7.38
C VAL A 478 23.75 14.41 -6.37
N GLU A 479 22.64 14.98 -6.83
CA GLU A 479 21.73 15.81 -6.06
C GLU A 479 20.31 15.25 -6.09
N ALA A 480 19.70 15.09 -4.92
CA ALA A 480 18.27 14.90 -4.76
C ALA A 480 17.58 16.27 -4.75
N LEU A 481 16.78 16.53 -5.78
CA LEU A 481 16.19 17.84 -6.06
C LEU A 481 14.96 18.11 -5.19
N GLU A 482 13.99 17.19 -5.25
CA GLU A 482 12.68 17.34 -4.62
C GLU A 482 11.96 16.00 -4.45
N VAL A 483 10.88 16.03 -3.66
CA VAL A 483 9.92 14.94 -3.47
C VAL A 483 8.59 15.36 -4.09
N PRO A 484 8.35 15.10 -5.40
CA PRO A 484 7.14 15.59 -6.07
C PRO A 484 5.84 14.96 -5.56
N THR A 485 5.93 13.71 -5.06
CA THR A 485 4.80 12.98 -4.48
C THR A 485 5.23 12.41 -3.13
N GLY A 486 4.45 12.67 -2.08
CA GLY A 486 4.71 12.21 -0.72
C GLY A 486 4.85 13.36 0.28
N ILE A 487 4.93 13.00 1.57
CA ILE A 487 5.12 13.93 2.69
C ILE A 487 6.57 13.96 3.21
N ALA A 488 7.50 13.23 2.58
CA ALA A 488 8.89 13.23 3.02
C ALA A 488 9.58 14.56 2.72
N HIS A 489 10.40 15.01 3.67
CA HIS A 489 11.36 16.08 3.46
C HIS A 489 12.71 15.52 3.02
N LEU A 490 13.43 16.28 2.21
CA LEU A 490 14.78 15.90 1.83
C LEU A 490 15.74 16.05 3.01
N GLY A 491 16.39 14.95 3.37
CA GLY A 491 17.51 14.91 4.32
C GLY A 491 18.82 15.22 3.60
N ARG A 492 19.73 14.23 3.53
CA ARG A 492 20.99 14.34 2.79
C ARG A 492 20.72 14.41 1.29
N LYS A 493 20.88 15.59 0.71
CA LYS A 493 20.59 15.86 -0.71
C LYS A 493 21.74 15.55 -1.65
N LEU A 494 22.97 15.64 -1.17
CA LEU A 494 24.16 15.62 -2.02
C LEU A 494 25.01 14.39 -1.69
N VAL A 495 25.57 13.77 -2.72
CA VAL A 495 26.63 12.79 -2.60
C VAL A 495 27.73 13.06 -3.62
N ASN A 496 28.97 13.11 -3.15
CA ASN A 496 30.16 13.31 -3.97
C ASN A 496 30.76 11.96 -4.34
N ILE A 497 30.95 11.69 -5.63
CA ILE A 497 31.61 10.47 -6.09
C ILE A 497 32.93 10.88 -6.73
N THR A 498 34.03 10.48 -6.10
CA THR A 498 35.39 10.67 -6.61
C THR A 498 35.88 9.37 -7.25
N ILE A 499 36.36 9.46 -8.48
CA ILE A 499 36.93 8.35 -9.25
C ILE A 499 38.39 8.68 -9.51
N ILE A 500 39.29 7.82 -9.06
CA ILE A 500 40.73 7.93 -9.29
C ILE A 500 41.09 6.99 -10.45
N LYS A 501 41.66 7.55 -11.50
CA LYS A 501 42.26 6.83 -12.62
C LYS A 501 43.73 6.60 -12.32
N GLU A 502 44.09 5.35 -12.11
CA GLU A 502 45.49 4.97 -12.00
C GLU A 502 46.08 4.98 -13.40
N GLN A 503 47.05 5.88 -13.66
CA GLN A 503 47.88 5.73 -14.86
C GLN A 503 48.69 4.45 -14.70
N GLU A 504 48.56 3.51 -15.64
CA GLU A 504 49.55 2.46 -15.77
C GLU A 504 50.89 3.14 -16.06
N ILE A 505 51.73 3.28 -15.02
CA ILE A 505 53.16 3.41 -15.24
C ILE A 505 53.56 2.07 -15.84
N MET A 506 53.52 2.02 -17.18
CA MET A 506 54.10 0.96 -18.00
C MET A 506 55.58 0.93 -17.63
N MET A 507 55.93 0.12 -16.63
CA MET A 507 57.31 -0.26 -16.37
C MET A 507 57.80 -0.88 -17.67
N TYR A 508 58.65 -0.15 -18.39
CA TYR A 508 59.46 -0.68 -19.48
C TYR A 508 60.40 -1.76 -18.92
N MET A 509 59.86 -2.92 -18.57
CA MET A 509 60.60 -4.17 -18.57
C MET A 509 60.72 -4.58 -20.03
N ARG A 510 61.71 -4.00 -20.71
CA ARG A 510 62.18 -4.42 -22.02
C ARG A 510 62.52 -5.90 -21.94
N ARG A 511 61.61 -6.74 -22.44
CA ARG A 511 61.85 -8.16 -22.65
C ARG A 511 62.65 -8.31 -23.94
N GLU A 512 63.98 -8.16 -23.86
CA GLU A 512 64.88 -8.74 -24.86
C GLU A 512 65.24 -10.16 -24.39
N SER A 513 64.77 -11.14 -25.15
CA SER A 513 65.08 -12.55 -24.99
C SER A 513 66.39 -12.88 -25.73
N TRP A 514 67.44 -13.32 -25.03
CA TRP A 514 68.43 -14.30 -25.54
C TRP A 514 69.07 -15.06 -24.36
N LEU A 515 69.25 -16.38 -24.56
CA LEU A 515 69.64 -17.42 -23.59
C LEU A 515 71.17 -17.40 -23.27
N PRO A 516 71.74 -18.44 -22.62
CA PRO A 516 72.30 -18.43 -21.27
C PRO A 516 73.85 -18.40 -21.26
N ASN A 517 74.50 -18.01 -20.15
CA ASN A 517 75.72 -18.65 -19.62
C ASN A 517 76.36 -17.84 -18.48
N ASP A 518 76.73 -18.60 -17.44
CA ASP A 518 77.84 -18.39 -16.49
C ASP A 518 77.77 -17.32 -15.37
N PRO A 519 78.49 -17.57 -14.24
CA PRO A 519 77.96 -17.31 -12.90
C PRO A 519 78.94 -16.49 -12.04
N GLU A 520 78.61 -15.25 -11.70
CA GLU A 520 79.38 -14.54 -10.66
C GLU A 520 78.58 -13.41 -10.00
N ARG A 521 78.14 -13.68 -8.76
CA ARG A 521 78.42 -12.92 -7.54
C ARG A 521 78.19 -11.38 -7.51
N VAL A 522 77.50 -10.98 -6.42
CA VAL A 522 77.62 -9.73 -5.62
C VAL A 522 76.57 -8.62 -5.86
N ALA A 523 75.52 -8.67 -5.03
CA ALA A 523 75.10 -7.73 -3.97
C ALA A 523 75.19 -6.18 -4.14
N LEU A 524 74.25 -5.54 -3.42
CA LEU A 524 74.16 -4.13 -2.94
C LEU A 524 73.47 -3.16 -3.93
N PHE A 525 72.43 -2.39 -3.60
CA PHE A 525 72.06 -1.73 -2.34
C PHE A 525 70.53 -1.69 -2.12
N ALA A 526 70.14 -1.83 -0.86
CA ALA A 526 68.87 -1.37 -0.30
C ALA A 526 68.94 0.13 0.03
N GLU A 527 67.80 0.82 0.06
CA GLU A 527 67.35 1.64 1.21
C GLU A 527 66.08 2.46 0.87
N GLY A 528 65.16 2.54 1.84
CA GLY A 528 64.13 3.58 1.87
C GLY A 528 62.67 3.13 2.03
N ALA A 529 62.37 2.29 3.02
CA ALA A 529 61.01 2.02 3.47
C ALA A 529 60.38 3.24 4.19
N ASN A 530 59.07 3.44 4.06
CA ASN A 530 58.15 3.40 5.21
C ASN A 530 56.68 3.61 4.79
N HIS A 531 55.92 2.51 4.81
CA HIS A 531 54.50 2.49 5.14
C HIS A 531 54.35 2.13 6.63
N PRO A 532 53.28 2.55 7.33
CA PRO A 532 52.71 1.76 8.40
C PRO A 532 51.59 0.88 7.83
N THR A 533 51.81 -0.43 7.91
CA THR A 533 50.86 -1.52 7.70
C THR A 533 49.82 -1.60 8.83
N VAL A 534 48.55 -1.86 8.47
CA VAL A 534 47.67 -2.71 9.28
C VAL A 534 46.98 -3.72 8.36
N THR A 535 47.27 -4.98 8.63
CA THR A 535 46.88 -6.22 7.93
C THR A 535 45.45 -6.64 8.27
N PHE A 536 44.70 -7.07 7.25
CA PHE A 536 43.55 -7.97 7.39
C PHE A 536 44.06 -9.42 7.30
N THR A 537 43.67 -10.27 8.25
CA THR A 537 43.84 -11.72 8.19
C THR A 537 42.49 -12.38 7.94
N ASP A 538 42.50 -13.31 6.98
CA ASP A 538 41.34 -14.02 6.47
C ASP A 538 41.35 -15.49 6.92
N HIS A 539 40.15 -16.02 7.20
CA HIS A 539 39.70 -17.41 7.31
C HIS A 539 40.57 -18.55 7.92
N LYS A 540 40.00 -19.27 8.91
CA LYS A 540 39.61 -20.71 8.80
C LYS A 540 39.01 -21.33 10.08
N ASN A 541 37.81 -21.91 9.89
CA ASN A 541 37.20 -23.11 10.50
C ASN A 541 38.05 -24.02 11.42
N LEU A 542 37.50 -24.43 12.57
CA LEU A 542 37.03 -25.81 12.93
C LEU A 542 37.04 -26.06 14.45
N GLU A 543 35.87 -26.48 14.95
CA GLU A 543 35.57 -27.50 15.97
C GLU A 543 36.45 -27.62 17.24
N TYR A 544 35.83 -27.40 18.41
CA TYR A 544 35.29 -28.45 19.29
C TYR A 544 34.21 -27.88 20.21
#